data_AF-A0A198GE13-F1
#
_entry.id   AF-A0A198GE13-F1
#
_cell.length_a   1.000
_cell.length_b   1.000
_cell.length_c   1.000
_cell.angle_alpha   90.00
_cell.angle_beta   90.00
_cell.angle_gamma   90.00
#
_symmetry.space_group_name_H-M   'P 1'
#
loop_
_entity.id
_entity.type
_entity.pdbx_description
1 polymer ?
#
loop_
_entity_poly.entity_id
_entity_poly.type
_entity_poly.pdbx_seq_one_letter_code
_entity_poly.pdbx_strand_id
1 'polypeptide(L)'
;MIRISSVAIFGLLLLILGCHSTTHQKYVAVSTRLQLGDAYIAQQQYLIAQYHFQKVLSVMPNNVDANLGMALTSQLLGNHLKAFEYYKLAMKSKPVNVNVLRHYGNFLCEQNRLNGNRALVENIPSEYLVCQRSDSDISQNSR
;
A
#
# COMPACT_ATOMS: atom_id res chain seq x y z
N MET A 1 59.26 25.70 -27.14
CA MET A 1 59.27 24.26 -27.48
C MET A 1 58.44 23.50 -26.44
N ILE A 2 57.15 23.34 -26.72
CA ILE A 2 56.24 22.58 -25.86
C ILE A 2 56.65 21.10 -25.96
N ARG A 3 57.04 20.48 -24.83
CA ARG A 3 57.51 19.09 -24.82
C ARG A 3 56.32 18.17 -25.09
N ILE A 4 56.42 17.39 -26.16
CA ILE A 4 55.39 16.44 -26.62
C ILE A 4 54.95 15.48 -25.49
N SER A 5 55.84 15.17 -24.54
CA SER A 5 55.52 14.41 -23.32
C SER A 5 54.45 15.04 -22.43
N SER A 6 54.38 16.38 -22.34
CA SER A 6 53.39 17.09 -21.52
C SER A 6 51.99 17.05 -22.12
N VAL A 7 51.89 17.00 -23.46
CA VAL A 7 50.62 16.86 -24.19
C VAL A 7 50.08 15.43 -24.10
N ALA A 8 50.97 14.44 -24.12
CA ALA A 8 50.60 13.03 -23.95
C ALA A 8 50.02 12.74 -22.56
N ILE A 9 50.55 13.35 -21.49
CA ILE A 9 50.05 13.19 -20.12
C ILE A 9 48.66 13.81 -19.97
N PHE A 10 48.41 14.98 -20.57
CA PHE A 10 47.09 15.61 -20.57
C PHE A 10 46.06 14.84 -21.40
N GLY A 11 46.47 14.25 -22.54
CA GLY A 11 45.61 13.39 -23.35
C GLY A 11 45.21 12.08 -22.65
N LEU A 12 46.10 11.52 -21.83
CA LEU A 12 45.83 10.30 -21.04
C LEU A 12 44.88 10.57 -19.87
N LEU A 13 44.88 11.78 -19.32
CA LEU A 13 44.00 12.20 -18.21
C LEU A 13 42.54 12.47 -18.63
N LEU A 14 42.29 12.75 -19.90
CA LEU A 14 40.92 12.92 -20.42
C LEU A 14 40.19 11.59 -20.68
N LEU A 15 40.91 10.49 -20.80
CA LEU A 15 40.35 9.15 -21.05
C LEU A 15 39.80 8.46 -19.79
N ILE A 16 40.12 8.98 -18.59
CA ILE A 16 39.61 8.47 -17.30
C ILE A 16 38.35 9.19 -16.81
N LEU A 17 37.76 10.10 -17.59
CA LEU A 17 36.38 10.57 -17.39
C LEU A 17 35.36 9.52 -17.85
N GLY A 18 35.60 8.26 -17.48
CA GLY A 18 34.72 7.14 -17.74
C GLY A 18 33.35 7.39 -17.12
N CYS A 19 32.31 7.10 -17.93
CA CYS A 19 30.88 7.12 -17.63
C CYS A 19 30.53 7.36 -16.15
N HIS A 20 29.97 8.53 -15.86
CA HIS A 20 29.11 8.67 -14.70
C HIS A 20 27.93 7.73 -14.93
N SER A 21 27.89 6.62 -14.20
CA SER A 21 26.73 5.74 -14.16
C SER A 21 25.54 6.60 -13.76
N THR A 22 24.74 7.04 -14.74
CA THR A 22 23.46 7.69 -14.46
C THR A 22 22.66 6.66 -13.68
N THR A 23 22.58 6.86 -12.37
CA THR A 23 21.73 6.07 -11.50
C THR A 23 20.33 6.21 -12.08
N HIS A 24 19.82 5.16 -12.71
CA HIS A 24 18.42 5.11 -13.12
C HIS A 24 17.58 5.24 -11.85
N GLN A 25 17.17 6.46 -11.51
CA GLN A 25 16.20 6.69 -10.45
C GLN A 25 14.95 5.93 -10.84
N LYS A 26 14.62 4.88 -10.08
CA LYS A 26 13.37 4.14 -10.21
C LYS A 26 12.21 5.09 -9.90
N TYR A 27 11.75 5.80 -10.91
CA TYR A 27 10.60 6.70 -10.77
C TYR A 27 9.34 5.87 -10.64
N VAL A 28 8.69 5.96 -9.48
CA VAL A 28 7.40 5.35 -9.22
C VAL A 28 6.37 6.46 -9.25
N ALA A 29 5.54 6.51 -10.31
CA ALA A 29 4.34 7.32 -10.34
C ALA A 29 3.36 6.84 -9.26
N VAL A 30 3.44 7.43 -8.06
CA VAL A 30 2.73 6.99 -6.86
C VAL A 30 1.22 7.09 -7.07
N SER A 31 0.72 8.27 -7.46
CA SER A 31 -0.72 8.50 -7.67
C SER A 31 -1.33 7.57 -8.71
N THR A 32 -0.66 7.40 -9.85
CA THR A 32 -1.12 6.49 -10.92
C THR A 32 -1.18 5.04 -10.44
N ARG A 33 -0.20 4.60 -9.64
CA ARG A 33 -0.22 3.22 -9.12
C ARG A 33 -1.29 3.01 -8.06
N LEU A 34 -1.57 3.99 -7.22
CA LEU A 34 -2.69 3.94 -6.28
C LEU A 34 -4.01 3.78 -7.06
N GLN A 35 -4.25 4.66 -8.05
CA GLN A 35 -5.44 4.62 -8.89
C GLN A 35 -5.60 3.29 -9.64
N LEU A 36 -4.51 2.74 -10.19
CA LEU A 36 -4.53 1.43 -10.82
C LEU A 36 -4.85 0.33 -9.81
N GLY A 37 -4.24 0.36 -8.63
CA GLY A 37 -4.55 -0.58 -7.55
C GLY A 37 -6.04 -0.60 -7.22
N ASP A 38 -6.64 0.57 -7.02
CA ASP A 38 -8.07 0.71 -6.75
C ASP A 38 -8.94 0.21 -7.91
N ALA A 39 -8.58 0.55 -9.16
CA ALA A 39 -9.28 0.08 -10.34
C ALA A 39 -9.23 -1.44 -10.50
N TYR A 40 -8.11 -2.08 -10.16
CA TYR A 40 -7.99 -3.53 -10.19
C TYR A 40 -8.73 -4.23 -9.04
N ILE A 41 -8.85 -3.59 -7.86
CA ILE A 41 -9.78 -4.07 -6.81
C ILE A 41 -11.21 -4.07 -7.36
N ALA A 42 -11.65 -2.98 -7.99
CA ALA A 42 -13.01 -2.87 -8.55
C ALA A 42 -13.29 -3.93 -9.63
N GLN A 43 -12.26 -4.34 -10.37
CA GLN A 43 -12.33 -5.41 -11.37
C GLN A 43 -12.11 -6.82 -10.78
N GLN A 44 -12.02 -6.96 -9.46
CA GLN A 44 -11.76 -8.23 -8.75
C GLN A 44 -10.40 -8.89 -9.10
N GLN A 45 -9.47 -8.11 -9.67
CA GLN A 45 -8.14 -8.56 -10.07
C GLN A 45 -7.13 -8.28 -8.95
N TYR A 46 -7.33 -8.92 -7.80
CA TYR A 46 -6.64 -8.60 -6.55
C TYR A 46 -5.12 -8.76 -6.59
N LEU A 47 -4.59 -9.76 -7.30
CA LEU A 47 -3.13 -9.93 -7.41
C LEU A 47 -2.46 -8.79 -8.18
N ILE A 48 -3.15 -8.25 -9.19
CA ILE A 48 -2.66 -7.10 -9.96
C ILE A 48 -2.75 -5.83 -9.12
N ALA A 49 -3.85 -5.66 -8.36
CA ALA A 49 -3.96 -4.57 -7.39
C ALA A 49 -2.81 -4.59 -6.37
N GLN A 50 -2.53 -5.76 -5.78
CA GLN A 50 -1.43 -5.97 -4.83
C GLN A 50 -0.09 -5.54 -5.42
N TYR A 51 0.18 -5.91 -6.66
CA TYR A 51 1.40 -5.51 -7.36
C TYR A 51 1.57 -3.98 -7.41
N HIS A 52 0.51 -3.26 -7.75
CA HIS A 52 0.57 -1.79 -7.85
C HIS A 52 0.82 -1.13 -6.49
N PHE A 53 0.14 -1.56 -5.44
CA PHE A 53 0.38 -1.05 -4.08
C PHE A 53 1.78 -1.40 -3.59
N GLN A 54 2.29 -2.60 -3.87
CA GLN A 54 3.66 -2.99 -3.50
C GLN A 54 4.71 -2.11 -4.19
N LYS A 55 4.48 -1.67 -5.43
CA LYS A 55 5.37 -0.70 -6.09
C LYS A 55 5.38 0.65 -5.38
N VAL A 56 4.24 1.12 -4.87
CA VAL A 56 4.21 2.34 -4.05
C VAL A 56 4.98 2.13 -2.75
N LEU A 57 4.73 1.02 -2.04
CA LEU A 57 5.42 0.71 -0.78
C LEU A 57 6.93 0.50 -0.95
N SER A 58 7.40 0.11 -2.14
CA SER A 58 8.84 -0.03 -2.42
C SER A 58 9.61 1.29 -2.40
N VAL A 59 8.93 2.42 -2.57
CA VAL A 59 9.53 3.77 -2.51
C VAL A 59 9.00 4.60 -1.34
N MET A 60 7.79 4.31 -0.86
CA MET A 60 7.16 4.97 0.28
C MET A 60 6.58 3.90 1.24
N PRO A 61 7.41 3.26 2.09
CA PRO A 61 6.98 2.14 2.92
C PRO A 61 5.83 2.46 3.88
N ASN A 62 5.68 3.73 4.26
CA ASN A 62 4.64 4.20 5.18
C ASN A 62 3.49 4.93 4.45
N ASN A 63 3.36 4.80 3.13
CA ASN A 63 2.27 5.42 2.39
C ASN A 63 0.92 4.87 2.88
N VAL A 64 0.05 5.76 3.35
CA VAL A 64 -1.21 5.39 4.02
C VAL A 64 -2.16 4.69 3.05
N ASP A 65 -2.32 5.24 1.85
CA ASP A 65 -3.25 4.72 0.84
C ASP A 65 -2.80 3.36 0.29
N ALA A 66 -1.49 3.17 0.08
CA ALA A 66 -0.95 1.90 -0.36
C ALA A 66 -1.06 0.81 0.72
N ASN A 67 -0.85 1.15 2.01
CA ASN A 67 -1.08 0.21 3.10
C ASN A 67 -2.57 -0.12 3.24
N LEU A 68 -3.48 0.85 3.08
CA LEU A 68 -4.92 0.59 3.02
C LEU A 68 -5.29 -0.32 1.85
N GLY A 69 -4.75 -0.05 0.65
CA GLY A 69 -4.94 -0.89 -0.54
C GLY A 69 -4.46 -2.32 -0.35
N MET A 70 -3.29 -2.52 0.28
CA MET A 70 -2.78 -3.84 0.65
C MET A 70 -3.68 -4.56 1.66
N ALA A 71 -4.24 -3.83 2.63
CA ALA A 71 -5.15 -4.38 3.63
C ALA A 71 -6.44 -4.90 2.97
N LEU A 72 -7.09 -4.05 2.16
CA LEU A 72 -8.30 -4.39 1.41
C LEU A 72 -8.06 -5.57 0.45
N THR A 73 -6.96 -5.53 -0.29
CA THR A 73 -6.60 -6.61 -1.21
C THR A 73 -6.37 -7.92 -0.47
N SER A 74 -5.70 -7.89 0.68
CA SER A 74 -5.45 -9.08 1.51
C SER A 74 -6.76 -9.63 2.11
N GLN A 75 -7.68 -8.75 2.52
CA GLN A 75 -9.00 -9.14 3.01
C GLN A 75 -9.81 -9.84 1.91
N LEU A 76 -9.84 -9.29 0.69
CA LEU A 76 -10.54 -9.86 -0.47
C LEU A 76 -9.95 -11.20 -0.93
N LEU A 77 -8.64 -11.40 -0.73
CA LEU A 77 -7.95 -12.67 -0.96
C LEU A 77 -8.13 -13.68 0.20
N GLY A 78 -8.88 -13.33 1.25
CA GLY A 78 -9.09 -14.18 2.43
C GLY A 78 -7.88 -14.26 3.38
N ASN A 79 -6.83 -13.47 3.15
CA ASN A 79 -5.67 -13.42 4.04
C ASN A 79 -5.88 -12.40 5.17
N HIS A 80 -6.73 -12.76 6.13
CA HIS A 80 -7.15 -11.88 7.21
C HIS A 80 -5.99 -11.45 8.13
N LEU A 81 -5.00 -12.31 8.35
CA LEU A 81 -3.81 -11.95 9.14
C LEU A 81 -3.02 -10.82 8.48
N LYS A 82 -2.72 -10.93 7.17
CA LYS A 82 -2.05 -9.84 6.44
C LYS A 82 -2.91 -8.59 6.36
N ALA A 83 -4.22 -8.73 6.16
CA ALA A 83 -5.13 -7.59 6.15
C ALA A 83 -5.02 -6.78 7.45
N PHE A 84 -5.06 -7.46 8.59
CA PHE A 84 -4.89 -6.86 9.91
C PHE A 84 -3.55 -6.13 10.05
N GLU A 85 -2.44 -6.73 9.63
CA GLU A 85 -1.12 -6.09 9.66
C GLU A 85 -1.08 -4.79 8.84
N TYR A 86 -1.60 -4.82 7.62
CA TYR A 86 -1.61 -3.64 6.75
C TYR A 86 -2.56 -2.54 7.23
N TYR A 87 -3.72 -2.90 7.80
CA TYR A 87 -4.57 -1.92 8.47
C TYR A 87 -3.84 -1.21 9.61
N LYS A 88 -3.10 -1.94 10.43
CA LYS A 88 -2.28 -1.36 11.51
C LYS A 88 -1.20 -0.42 10.99
N LEU A 89 -0.60 -0.73 9.84
CA LEU A 89 0.36 0.17 9.20
C LEU A 89 -0.32 1.46 8.71
N ALA A 90 -1.49 1.36 8.06
CA ALA A 90 -2.25 2.53 7.60
C ALA A 90 -2.72 3.44 8.76
N MET A 91 -3.05 2.84 9.92
CA MET A 91 -3.45 3.53 11.15
C MET A 91 -2.35 4.39 11.80
N LYS A 92 -1.08 4.26 11.36
CA LYS A 92 0.03 5.05 11.89
C LYS A 92 -0.01 6.53 11.47
N SER A 93 -0.85 6.90 10.51
CA SER A 93 -1.05 8.30 10.10
C SER A 93 -1.55 9.18 11.25
N LYS A 94 -1.09 10.45 11.27
CA LYS A 94 -1.49 11.47 12.25
C LYS A 94 -1.85 12.78 11.52
N PRO A 95 -3.12 13.24 11.57
CA PRO A 95 -4.29 12.54 12.11
C PRO A 95 -4.56 11.23 11.35
N VAL A 96 -5.29 10.31 11.99
CA VAL A 96 -5.65 9.04 11.34
C VAL A 96 -6.61 9.31 10.19
N ASN A 97 -6.35 8.70 9.04
CA ASN A 97 -7.23 8.82 7.87
C ASN A 97 -8.60 8.17 8.13
N VAL A 98 -9.68 8.93 7.96
CA VAL A 98 -11.07 8.50 8.16
C VAL A 98 -11.44 7.29 7.28
N ASN A 99 -10.90 7.20 6.06
CA ASN A 99 -11.11 6.04 5.20
C ASN A 99 -10.50 4.77 5.81
N VAL A 100 -9.31 4.89 6.41
CA VAL A 100 -8.67 3.76 7.11
C VAL A 100 -9.53 3.31 8.29
N LEU A 101 -10.01 4.25 9.11
CA LEU A 101 -10.89 3.95 10.24
C LEU A 101 -12.15 3.18 9.80
N ARG A 102 -12.82 3.67 8.76
CA ARG A 102 -14.03 3.04 8.21
C ARG A 102 -13.78 1.62 7.70
N HIS A 103 -12.76 1.43 6.86
CA HIS A 103 -12.47 0.10 6.31
C HIS A 103 -11.99 -0.87 7.38
N TYR A 104 -11.14 -0.40 8.30
CA TYR A 104 -10.62 -1.26 9.35
C TYR A 104 -11.69 -1.66 10.36
N GLY A 105 -12.55 -0.71 10.76
CA GLY A 105 -13.68 -1.00 11.63
C GLY A 105 -14.64 -2.04 11.04
N ASN A 106 -14.96 -1.92 9.75
CA ASN A 106 -15.76 -2.93 9.04
C ASN A 106 -15.08 -4.30 9.02
N PHE A 107 -13.78 -4.35 8.73
CA PHE A 107 -13.00 -5.59 8.77
C PHE A 107 -13.06 -6.24 10.16
N LEU A 108 -12.84 -5.48 11.23
CA LEU A 108 -12.90 -6.00 12.61
C LEU A 108 -14.29 -6.53 12.96
N CYS A 109 -15.36 -5.86 12.51
CA CYS A 109 -16.73 -6.35 12.63
C CYS A 109 -16.93 -7.71 11.95
N GLU A 110 -16.47 -7.86 10.70
CA GLU A 110 -16.55 -9.13 9.97
C GLU A 110 -15.81 -10.25 10.71
N GLN A 111 -14.58 -9.98 11.17
CA GLN A 111 -13.77 -10.98 11.88
C GLN A 111 -14.40 -11.40 13.22
N ASN A 112 -15.01 -10.46 13.95
CA ASN A 112 -15.69 -10.77 15.22
C ASN A 112 -16.94 -11.65 14.98
N ARG A 113 -17.72 -11.39 13.92
CA ARG A 113 -18.88 -12.23 13.55
C ARG A 113 -18.49 -13.66 13.21
N LEU A 114 -17.37 -13.87 12.52
CA LEU A 114 -16.92 -15.18 12.08
C LEU A 114 -16.31 -16.01 13.21
N ASN A 115 -15.59 -15.38 14.14
CA ASN A 115 -14.75 -16.08 15.11
C ASN A 115 -15.25 -15.99 16.56
N GLY A 116 -16.33 -15.25 16.84
CA GLY A 116 -16.84 -15.04 18.21
C GLY A 116 -15.85 -14.35 19.16
N ASN A 117 -14.74 -13.82 18.63
CA ASN A 117 -13.61 -13.34 19.41
C ASN A 117 -13.83 -11.90 19.84
N ARG A 118 -14.11 -11.75 21.14
CA ARG A 118 -14.47 -10.52 21.85
C ARG A 118 -13.32 -9.52 22.06
N ALA A 119 -12.19 -9.62 21.37
CA ALA A 119 -11.03 -8.78 21.67
C ALA A 119 -10.07 -8.58 20.48
N LEU A 120 -10.50 -7.83 19.47
CA LEU A 120 -9.60 -6.95 18.71
C LEU A 120 -10.26 -5.58 18.57
N VAL A 121 -10.77 -5.05 19.68
CA VAL A 121 -11.12 -3.62 19.72
C VAL A 121 -9.80 -2.87 19.87
N GLU A 122 -9.09 -2.72 18.75
CA GLU A 122 -8.02 -1.72 18.65
C GLU A 122 -8.64 -0.31 18.81
N ASN A 123 -7.83 0.72 19.05
CA ASN A 123 -8.24 2.11 19.30
C ASN A 123 -8.94 2.78 18.08
N ILE A 124 -10.02 2.19 17.60
CA ILE A 124 -10.91 2.68 16.56
C ILE A 124 -12.10 3.31 17.29
N PRO A 125 -12.40 4.61 17.04
CA PRO A 125 -13.57 5.24 17.61
C PRO A 125 -14.84 4.45 17.29
N SER A 126 -15.76 4.35 18.24
CA SER A 126 -16.99 3.53 18.13
C SER A 126 -17.84 3.91 16.92
N GLU A 127 -17.79 5.16 16.47
CA GLU A 127 -18.47 5.64 15.25
C GLU A 127 -18.01 4.96 13.96
N TYR A 128 -16.80 4.36 13.93
CA TYR A 128 -16.28 3.60 12.79
C TYR A 128 -16.44 2.07 12.94
N LEU A 129 -16.94 1.60 14.09
CA LEU A 129 -17.26 0.18 14.33
C LEU A 129 -18.72 -0.13 13.96
N VAL A 130 -19.16 0.33 12.79
CA VAL A 130 -20.53 0.10 12.32
C VAL A 130 -20.57 -1.22 11.56
N CYS A 131 -20.95 -2.29 12.26
CA CYS A 131 -21.22 -3.56 11.61
C CYS A 131 -22.52 -3.44 10.79
N GLN A 132 -22.42 -3.00 9.53
CA GLN A 132 -23.57 -3.00 8.62
C GLN A 132 -24.08 -4.45 8.51
N ARG A 133 -25.36 -4.65 8.83
CA ARG A 133 -26.03 -5.92 8.54
C ARG A 133 -26.01 -6.10 7.03
N SER A 134 -25.53 -7.23 6.54
CA SER A 134 -25.81 -7.60 5.16
C SER A 134 -27.33 -7.70 5.02
N ASP A 135 -27.90 -7.04 4.01
CA ASP A 135 -29.33 -7.05 3.72
C ASP A 135 -29.92 -8.47 3.51
N SER A 136 -29.07 -9.50 3.49
CA SER A 136 -29.45 -10.91 3.52
C SER A 136 -30.25 -11.31 4.78
N ASP A 137 -30.03 -10.67 5.93
CA ASP A 137 -30.70 -11.03 7.20
C ASP A 137 -32.12 -10.43 7.34
N ILE A 138 -32.50 -9.46 6.50
CA ILE A 138 -33.85 -8.83 6.55
C ILE A 138 -34.91 -9.74 5.91
N SER A 139 -34.51 -10.65 5.00
CA SER A 139 -35.44 -11.53 4.29
C SER A 139 -35.97 -12.72 5.09
N GLN A 140 -35.37 -13.04 6.25
CA GLN A 140 -35.73 -14.22 7.06
C GLN A 140 -36.59 -13.87 8.28
N ASN A 141 -36.81 -12.59 8.58
CA ASN A 141 -37.51 -12.16 9.81
C ASN A 141 -38.84 -11.42 9.52
N SER A 142 -39.40 -11.60 8.32
CA SER A 142 -40.66 -11.01 7.88
C SER A 142 -41.74 -12.05 7.53
N ARG A 143 -41.67 -13.26 8.09
CA ARG A 143 -42.78 -14.23 8.08
C ARG A 143 -43.01 -14.83 9.45
#